data_AF-A0A1E7RFM1-F1
#
_entry.id   AF-A0A1E7RFM1-F1
#
_cell.length_a   1.000
_cell.length_b   1.000
_cell.length_c   1.000
_cell.angle_alpha   90.00
_cell.angle_beta   90.00
_cell.angle_gamma   90.00
#
_symmetry.space_group_name_H-M   'P 1'
#
loop_
_entity.id
_entity.type
_entity.pdbx_description
1 polymer ?
#
loop_
_entity_poly.entity_id
_entity_poly.type
_entity_poly.pdbx_seq_one_letter_code
_entity_poly.pdbx_strand_id
1 'polypeptide(L)'
;MNIKQQPEMIEIKCDNFGGHAEHWKILTSQPDQDVGLWLHTALDAANFPFGLCQDEQDLPQNIWLLQGPQDTIQITQLIAVKNHKPKHLITAFPVLQSPYRLSAKISRILSCPENCEAVLRLELDNGSVIYGYDALYAVNQKQYQRNISYNIEVNAWAYNLEQVPDKETMLIEDPAAIRHHRALNDILSKNHGETPDDLQDQLAAWQPSCPEDEMPVTLDISKMVAYLYGESIGQEDEAWFQGDIVGKTSSVFMDKKFILYDVAIMREENSQPVILRLAYPEAKNQFKIGQYIRGNIWIQFKIYDKIEN
;
A
#
# COMPACT_ATOMS: atom_id res chain seq x y z
N MET A 1 -13.59 -27.98 14.92
CA MET A 1 -14.10 -26.59 14.86
C MET A 1 -12.89 -25.67 14.82
N ASN A 2 -12.51 -25.17 13.64
CA ASN A 2 -11.44 -24.19 13.54
C ASN A 2 -12.02 -22.84 13.99
N ILE A 3 -11.54 -22.33 15.13
CA ILE A 3 -11.91 -20.99 15.57
C ILE A 3 -11.31 -20.03 14.54
N LYS A 4 -12.16 -19.39 13.71
CA LYS A 4 -11.74 -18.28 12.86
C LYS A 4 -11.24 -17.17 13.78
N GLN A 5 -9.93 -17.10 14.01
CA GLN A 5 -9.33 -15.96 14.68
C GLN A 5 -9.25 -14.84 13.64
N GLN A 6 -9.85 -13.68 13.92
CA GLN A 6 -9.71 -12.50 13.07
C GLN A 6 -8.35 -11.84 13.30
N PRO A 7 -7.81 -11.12 12.30
CA PRO A 7 -6.65 -10.25 12.52
C PRO A 7 -6.92 -9.23 13.63
N GLU A 8 -5.85 -8.65 14.18
CA GLU A 8 -6.00 -7.53 15.11
C GLU A 8 -6.73 -6.38 14.41
N MET A 9 -7.79 -5.86 15.02
CA MET A 9 -8.56 -4.73 14.50
C MET A 9 -8.58 -3.62 15.52
N ILE A 10 -8.19 -2.42 15.09
CA ILE A 10 -8.23 -1.20 15.90
C ILE A 10 -9.17 -0.23 15.19
N GLU A 11 -10.27 0.10 15.86
CA GLU A 11 -11.20 1.10 15.37
C GLU A 11 -10.64 2.50 15.66
N ILE A 12 -10.63 3.35 14.64
CA ILE A 12 -10.23 4.76 14.73
C ILE A 12 -11.34 5.64 14.15
N LYS A 13 -11.28 6.94 14.44
CA LYS A 13 -12.24 7.91 13.88
C LYS A 13 -12.04 8.04 12.37
N CYS A 14 -13.13 8.18 11.62
CA CYS A 14 -13.05 8.37 10.17
C CYS A 14 -12.19 9.58 9.76
N ASP A 15 -12.23 10.67 10.55
CA ASP A 15 -11.39 11.86 10.32
C ASP A 15 -9.87 11.56 10.30
N ASN A 16 -9.46 10.42 10.85
CA ASN A 16 -8.06 10.02 10.90
C ASN A 16 -7.55 9.37 9.61
N PHE A 17 -8.42 8.89 8.72
CA PHE A 17 -8.01 8.24 7.45
C PHE A 17 -7.44 9.22 6.41
N GLY A 18 -7.26 10.50 6.77
CA GLY A 18 -7.00 11.54 5.79
C GLY A 18 -8.24 11.74 4.90
N GLY A 19 -8.33 12.89 4.26
CA GLY A 19 -9.41 13.07 3.28
C GLY A 19 -9.10 12.20 2.08
N HIS A 20 -9.56 10.95 2.00
CA HIS A 20 -9.38 10.16 0.76
C HIS A 20 -10.02 10.83 -0.46
N ALA A 21 -10.96 11.75 -0.24
CA ALA A 21 -11.47 12.68 -1.25
C ALA A 21 -10.37 13.62 -1.82
N GLU A 22 -9.32 13.93 -1.06
CA GLU A 22 -8.19 14.74 -1.53
C GLU A 22 -7.41 14.04 -2.65
N HIS A 23 -7.46 12.71 -2.72
CA HIS A 23 -6.80 11.94 -3.79
C HIS A 23 -7.42 12.20 -5.16
N TRP A 24 -8.62 12.75 -5.25
CA TRP A 24 -9.19 13.21 -6.53
C TRP A 24 -8.30 14.25 -7.22
N LYS A 25 -7.50 15.00 -6.44
CA LYS A 25 -6.51 15.96 -6.97
C LYS A 25 -5.38 15.29 -7.77
N ILE A 26 -5.19 13.98 -7.60
CA ILE A 26 -4.27 13.20 -8.44
C ILE A 26 -4.84 13.08 -9.85
N LEU A 27 -6.15 12.88 -9.99
CA LEU A 27 -6.80 12.67 -11.27
C LEU A 27 -7.20 13.98 -11.95
N THR A 28 -7.50 15.04 -11.21
CA THR A 28 -7.93 16.32 -11.80
C THR A 28 -7.53 17.53 -10.97
N SER A 29 -7.29 18.67 -11.64
CA SER A 29 -7.12 19.97 -11.02
C SER A 29 -8.44 20.62 -10.58
N GLN A 30 -9.60 20.07 -10.97
CA GLN A 30 -10.93 20.61 -10.63
C GLN A 30 -11.87 19.52 -10.05
N PRO A 31 -11.55 18.91 -8.89
CA PRO A 31 -12.36 17.83 -8.32
C PRO A 31 -13.84 18.19 -8.13
N ASP A 32 -14.12 19.42 -7.68
CA ASP A 32 -15.49 19.90 -7.42
C ASP A 32 -16.38 19.98 -8.68
N GLN A 33 -15.77 19.98 -9.86
CA GLN A 33 -16.49 20.04 -11.15
C GLN A 33 -16.52 18.66 -11.83
N ASP A 34 -15.39 17.97 -11.84
CA ASP A 34 -15.21 16.75 -12.62
C ASP A 34 -15.76 15.51 -11.89
N VAL A 35 -15.52 15.37 -10.59
CA VAL A 35 -15.74 14.11 -9.87
C VAL A 35 -17.21 13.70 -9.90
N GLY A 36 -18.14 14.63 -9.67
CA GLY A 36 -19.57 14.33 -9.71
C GLY A 36 -20.03 13.74 -11.05
N LEU A 37 -19.51 14.26 -12.17
CA LEU A 37 -19.78 13.73 -13.51
C LEU A 37 -19.17 12.33 -13.70
N TRP A 38 -17.96 12.13 -13.21
CA TRP A 38 -17.28 10.83 -13.31
C TRP A 38 -17.94 9.75 -12.47
N LEU A 39 -18.39 10.07 -11.25
CA LEU A 39 -19.16 9.15 -10.42
C LEU A 39 -20.41 8.69 -11.16
N HIS A 40 -21.14 9.62 -11.79
CA HIS A 40 -22.32 9.29 -12.58
C HIS A 40 -21.98 8.40 -13.78
N THR A 41 -20.98 8.80 -14.58
CA THR A 41 -20.56 8.07 -15.78
C THR A 41 -20.04 6.66 -15.45
N ALA A 42 -19.34 6.50 -14.33
CA ALA A 42 -18.81 5.22 -13.87
C ALA A 42 -19.91 4.20 -13.54
N LEU A 43 -21.12 4.65 -13.17
CA LEU A 43 -22.24 3.75 -12.84
C LEU A 43 -22.74 2.97 -14.06
N ASP A 44 -22.63 3.53 -15.27
CA ASP A 44 -23.13 2.88 -16.50
C ASP A 44 -22.36 1.59 -16.84
N ALA A 45 -21.13 1.47 -16.35
CA ALA A 45 -20.26 0.31 -16.55
C ALA A 45 -19.75 -0.29 -15.22
N ALA A 46 -20.47 -0.05 -14.12
CA ALA A 46 -20.09 -0.54 -12.80
C ALA A 46 -20.45 -2.02 -12.62
N ASN A 47 -19.61 -2.73 -11.85
CA ASN A 47 -19.91 -4.06 -11.33
C ASN A 47 -19.89 -4.07 -9.79
N PHE A 48 -20.33 -5.20 -9.23
CA PHE A 48 -20.23 -5.50 -7.80
C PHE A 48 -19.07 -6.48 -7.60
N PRO A 49 -17.89 -6.03 -7.15
CA PRO A 49 -16.79 -6.95 -6.87
C PRO A 49 -17.13 -7.80 -5.64
N PHE A 50 -16.88 -9.10 -5.75
CA PHE A 50 -17.11 -10.05 -4.66
C PHE A 50 -15.97 -10.04 -3.64
N GLY A 51 -14.76 -9.64 -4.05
CA GLY A 51 -13.57 -9.77 -3.21
C GLY A 51 -13.39 -11.23 -2.77
N LEU A 52 -13.35 -11.45 -1.45
CA LEU A 52 -13.22 -12.76 -0.81
C LEU A 52 -14.57 -13.49 -0.62
N CYS A 53 -15.70 -12.85 -0.90
CA CYS A 53 -17.01 -13.48 -0.79
C CYS A 53 -17.20 -14.53 -1.89
N GLN A 54 -17.76 -15.70 -1.53
CA GLN A 54 -17.98 -16.77 -2.50
C GLN A 54 -19.27 -16.51 -3.29
N ASP A 55 -20.34 -16.13 -2.57
CA ASP A 55 -21.67 -15.95 -3.13
C ASP A 55 -22.28 -14.59 -2.75
N GLU A 56 -23.34 -14.17 -3.44
CA GLU A 56 -24.05 -12.90 -3.14
C GLU A 56 -24.58 -12.82 -1.71
N GLN A 57 -24.83 -13.97 -1.07
CA GLN A 57 -25.32 -14.06 0.31
C GLN A 57 -24.25 -13.65 1.34
N ASP A 58 -22.96 -13.76 0.97
CA ASP A 58 -21.84 -13.33 1.80
C ASP A 58 -21.63 -11.82 1.76
N LEU A 59 -22.19 -11.13 0.76
CA LEU A 59 -22.06 -9.68 0.61
C LEU A 59 -22.86 -8.92 1.69
N PRO A 60 -22.36 -7.75 2.14
CA PRO A 60 -23.11 -6.88 3.05
C PRO A 60 -24.46 -6.45 2.45
N GLN A 61 -25.54 -6.62 3.21
CA GLN A 61 -26.90 -6.28 2.76
C GLN A 61 -27.24 -4.78 2.87
N ASN A 62 -26.46 -4.04 3.66
CA ASN A 62 -26.67 -2.63 3.97
C ASN A 62 -25.75 -1.68 3.19
N ILE A 63 -24.87 -2.21 2.34
CA ILE A 63 -23.89 -1.43 1.58
C ILE A 63 -23.77 -2.02 0.17
N TRP A 64 -23.72 -1.16 -0.84
CA TRP A 64 -23.26 -1.51 -2.17
C TRP A 64 -21.86 -0.94 -2.39
N LEU A 65 -20.92 -1.79 -2.76
CA LEU A 65 -19.62 -1.39 -3.29
C LEU A 65 -19.70 -1.58 -4.80
N LEU A 66 -19.58 -0.48 -5.54
CA LEU A 66 -19.63 -0.44 -7.01
C LEU A 66 -18.26 -0.06 -7.55
N GLN A 67 -17.77 -0.78 -8.56
CA GLN A 67 -16.51 -0.45 -9.25
C GLN A 67 -16.73 -0.29 -10.74
N GLY A 68 -16.36 0.85 -11.30
CA GLY A 68 -16.51 1.14 -12.72
C GLY A 68 -15.74 2.37 -13.17
N PRO A 69 -15.46 2.54 -14.47
CA PRO A 69 -15.68 1.58 -15.55
C PRO A 69 -14.75 0.36 -15.45
N GLN A 70 -14.97 -0.67 -16.28
CA GLN A 70 -14.13 -1.89 -16.33
C GLN A 70 -12.83 -1.66 -17.12
N ASP A 71 -12.01 -0.71 -16.63
CA ASP A 71 -10.71 -0.34 -17.20
C ASP A 71 -9.59 -0.45 -16.16
N THR A 72 -8.36 -0.13 -16.57
CA THR A 72 -7.20 -0.13 -15.66
C THR A 72 -7.36 0.85 -14.49
N ILE A 73 -7.97 2.02 -14.73
CA ILE A 73 -8.34 2.96 -13.69
C ILE A 73 -9.86 2.91 -13.53
N GLN A 74 -10.31 2.74 -12.29
CA GLN A 74 -11.73 2.65 -11.96
C GLN A 74 -12.05 3.60 -10.80
N ILE A 75 -13.33 3.81 -10.58
CA ILE A 75 -13.88 4.50 -9.43
C ILE A 75 -14.60 3.47 -8.58
N THR A 76 -14.30 3.46 -7.29
CA THR A 76 -15.10 2.76 -6.29
C THR A 76 -16.09 3.73 -5.67
N GLN A 77 -17.36 3.31 -5.58
CA GLN A 77 -18.42 4.04 -4.89
C GLN A 77 -19.03 3.15 -3.82
N LEU A 78 -19.04 3.61 -2.57
CA LEU A 78 -19.75 2.96 -1.47
C LEU A 78 -21.07 3.67 -1.23
N ILE A 79 -22.17 2.92 -1.32
CA ILE A 79 -23.53 3.45 -1.18
C ILE A 79 -24.20 2.74 -0.01
N ALA A 80 -24.75 3.52 0.93
CA ALA A 80 -25.58 2.99 2.00
C ALA A 80 -26.92 2.50 1.44
N VAL A 81 -27.35 1.31 1.84
CA VAL A 81 -28.55 0.65 1.33
C VAL A 81 -29.49 0.29 2.47
N LYS A 82 -30.78 0.52 2.26
CA LYS A 82 -31.82 0.06 3.18
C LYS A 82 -33.05 -0.39 2.39
N ASN A 83 -33.50 -1.62 2.65
CA ASN A 83 -34.59 -2.29 1.93
C ASN A 83 -34.33 -2.36 0.42
N HIS A 84 -33.11 -2.76 0.03
CA HIS A 84 -32.65 -2.84 -1.36
C HIS A 84 -32.77 -1.53 -2.16
N LYS A 85 -32.72 -0.39 -1.47
CA LYS A 85 -32.73 0.94 -2.10
C LYS A 85 -31.53 1.76 -1.62
N PRO A 86 -30.83 2.45 -2.54
CA PRO A 86 -29.75 3.35 -2.17
C PRO A 86 -30.30 4.50 -1.31
N LYS A 87 -29.52 4.92 -0.32
CA LYS A 87 -29.87 6.00 0.61
C LYS A 87 -29.01 7.22 0.40
N HIS A 88 -27.69 7.06 0.46
CA HIS A 88 -26.72 8.10 0.19
C HIS A 88 -25.37 7.47 -0.15
N LEU A 89 -24.51 8.24 -0.82
CA LEU A 89 -23.11 7.91 -1.02
C LEU A 89 -22.39 8.05 0.34
N ILE A 90 -21.64 7.02 0.73
CA ILE A 90 -20.79 7.01 1.93
C ILE A 90 -19.46 7.66 1.57
N THR A 91 -18.75 7.08 0.61
CA THR A 91 -17.47 7.58 0.10
C THR A 91 -17.26 7.10 -1.33
N ALA A 92 -16.35 7.76 -2.04
CA ALA A 92 -15.89 7.34 -3.36
C ALA A 92 -14.43 7.70 -3.56
N PHE A 93 -13.70 6.83 -4.24
CA PHE A 93 -12.27 6.99 -4.47
C PHE A 93 -11.81 6.29 -5.75
N PRO A 94 -10.72 6.74 -6.38
CA PRO A 94 -10.15 6.07 -7.53
C PRO A 94 -9.40 4.81 -7.10
N VAL A 95 -9.40 3.80 -7.96
CA VAL A 95 -8.64 2.55 -7.78
C VAL A 95 -7.91 2.17 -9.07
N LEU A 96 -6.72 1.60 -8.91
CA LEU A 96 -5.90 1.17 -10.03
C LEU A 96 -5.86 -0.36 -10.09
N GLN A 97 -5.89 -0.93 -11.29
CA GLN A 97 -5.64 -2.35 -11.50
C GLN A 97 -4.16 -2.60 -11.70
N SER A 98 -3.63 -3.58 -10.98
CA SER A 98 -2.25 -4.05 -11.09
C SER A 98 -2.20 -5.50 -11.57
N PRO A 99 -1.29 -5.86 -12.49
CA PRO A 99 -1.05 -7.25 -12.87
C PRO A 99 -0.21 -7.98 -11.83
N TYR A 100 0.38 -7.26 -10.87
CA TYR A 100 1.24 -7.84 -9.85
C TYR A 100 0.42 -8.21 -8.65
N ARG A 101 0.63 -9.45 -8.20
CA ARG A 101 0.07 -9.95 -6.96
C ARG A 101 1.17 -10.52 -6.09
N LEU A 102 0.97 -10.41 -4.79
CA LEU A 102 1.89 -10.87 -3.78
C LEU A 102 1.16 -11.68 -2.70
N SER A 103 1.87 -12.65 -2.14
CA SER A 103 1.45 -13.37 -0.94
C SER A 103 1.74 -12.51 0.28
N ALA A 104 0.72 -12.26 1.10
CA ALA A 104 0.93 -11.63 2.40
C ALA A 104 -0.11 -12.08 3.43
N LYS A 105 0.24 -11.93 4.70
CA LYS A 105 -0.66 -12.15 5.84
C LYS A 105 -1.13 -10.81 6.37
N ILE A 106 -2.42 -10.72 6.71
CA ILE A 106 -2.97 -9.55 7.40
C ILE A 106 -2.59 -9.64 8.87
N SER A 107 -1.71 -8.73 9.31
CA SER A 107 -1.26 -8.67 10.70
C SER A 107 -2.15 -7.77 11.54
N ARG A 108 -2.55 -6.60 11.01
CA ARG A 108 -3.40 -5.61 11.68
C ARG A 108 -4.30 -4.88 10.68
N ILE A 109 -5.47 -4.46 11.15
CA ILE A 109 -6.44 -3.65 10.43
C ILE A 109 -6.73 -2.40 11.28
N LEU A 110 -6.50 -1.22 10.71
CA LEU A 110 -7.09 0.01 11.22
C LEU A 110 -8.38 0.23 10.46
N SER A 111 -9.51 0.42 11.14
CA SER A 111 -10.82 0.54 10.47
C SER A 111 -11.59 1.75 10.95
N CYS A 112 -12.34 2.38 10.05
CA CYS A 112 -13.48 3.22 10.41
C CYS A 112 -14.79 2.52 10.03
N PRO A 113 -15.57 2.05 11.02
CA PRO A 113 -16.84 1.37 10.76
C PRO A 113 -17.88 2.24 10.04
N GLU A 114 -17.88 3.56 10.27
CA GLU A 114 -18.89 4.47 9.70
C GLU A 114 -18.74 4.61 8.17
N ASN A 115 -17.51 4.79 7.67
CA ASN A 115 -17.25 4.91 6.24
C ASN A 115 -16.93 3.57 5.55
N CYS A 116 -16.74 2.49 6.33
CA CYS A 116 -16.24 1.20 5.84
C CYS A 116 -14.89 1.33 5.12
N GLU A 117 -13.99 2.08 5.74
CA GLU A 117 -12.62 2.32 5.29
C GLU A 117 -11.65 1.55 6.18
N ALA A 118 -10.54 1.07 5.59
CA ALA A 118 -9.49 0.43 6.36
C ALA A 118 -8.10 0.55 5.74
N VAL A 119 -7.10 0.67 6.61
CA VAL A 119 -5.68 0.56 6.27
C VAL A 119 -5.19 -0.76 6.86
N LEU A 120 -4.61 -1.60 6.00
CA LEU A 120 -4.09 -2.90 6.40
C LEU A 120 -2.59 -2.81 6.63
N ARG A 121 -2.10 -3.48 7.67
CA ARG A 121 -0.70 -3.85 7.83
C ARG A 121 -0.51 -5.28 7.36
N LEU A 122 0.19 -5.44 6.24
CA LEU A 122 0.48 -6.74 5.65
C LEU A 122 1.92 -7.15 5.93
N GLU A 123 2.12 -8.42 6.23
CA GLU A 123 3.43 -9.06 6.37
C GLU A 123 3.66 -9.95 5.16
N LEU A 124 4.72 -9.64 4.41
CA LEU A 124 5.13 -10.36 3.20
C LEU A 124 5.91 -11.62 3.56
N ASP A 125 6.05 -12.55 2.61
CA ASP A 125 6.75 -13.82 2.84
C ASP A 125 8.24 -13.64 3.22
N ASN A 126 8.86 -12.51 2.84
CA ASN A 126 10.23 -12.17 3.21
C ASN A 126 10.32 -11.42 4.56
N GLY A 127 9.23 -11.32 5.33
CA GLY A 127 9.19 -10.61 6.61
C GLY A 127 9.08 -9.07 6.48
N SER A 128 9.14 -8.53 5.27
CA SER A 128 8.88 -7.11 5.04
C SER A 128 7.43 -6.76 5.37
N VAL A 129 7.20 -5.51 5.77
CA VAL A 129 5.88 -5.00 6.13
C VAL A 129 5.47 -3.90 5.16
N ILE A 130 4.24 -3.97 4.67
CA ILE A 130 3.66 -2.92 3.82
C ILE A 130 2.29 -2.51 4.38
N TYR A 131 2.01 -1.22 4.27
CA TYR A 131 0.73 -0.63 4.65
C TYR A 131 0.02 -0.11 3.41
N GLY A 132 -1.31 -0.12 3.42
CA GLY A 132 -2.08 0.31 2.27
C GLY A 132 -3.58 0.24 2.52
N TYR A 133 -4.29 1.09 1.80
CA TYR A 133 -5.74 1.20 1.85
C TYR A 133 -6.40 0.00 1.20
N ASP A 134 -7.34 -0.63 1.90
CA ASP A 134 -8.08 -1.77 1.36
C ASP A 134 -9.30 -1.33 0.55
N ALA A 135 -9.14 -1.31 -0.76
CA ALA A 135 -10.17 -0.89 -1.69
C ALA A 135 -11.40 -1.83 -1.73
N LEU A 136 -11.32 -3.01 -1.11
CA LEU A 136 -12.41 -4.00 -1.04
C LEU A 136 -12.86 -4.26 0.40
N TYR A 137 -12.44 -3.44 1.38
CA TYR A 137 -12.72 -3.66 2.80
C TYR A 137 -14.21 -3.86 3.10
N ALA A 138 -15.07 -3.04 2.50
CA ALA A 138 -16.51 -3.07 2.76
C ALA A 138 -17.12 -4.46 2.55
N VAL A 139 -16.67 -5.19 1.52
CA VAL A 139 -17.14 -6.56 1.22
C VAL A 139 -16.29 -7.62 1.92
N ASN A 140 -14.99 -7.37 2.13
CA ASN A 140 -14.06 -8.36 2.66
C ASN A 140 -13.99 -8.45 4.18
N GLN A 141 -14.39 -7.42 4.92
CA GLN A 141 -14.19 -7.29 6.38
C GLN A 141 -14.54 -8.53 7.20
N LYS A 142 -15.62 -9.26 6.85
CA LYS A 142 -16.07 -10.48 7.56
C LYS A 142 -15.31 -11.76 7.16
N GLN A 143 -14.56 -11.71 6.06
CA GLN A 143 -13.85 -12.85 5.48
C GLN A 143 -12.40 -12.96 5.94
N TYR A 144 -11.87 -11.91 6.58
CA TYR A 144 -10.51 -11.86 7.09
C TYR A 144 -10.26 -12.84 8.24
N GLN A 145 -9.11 -13.50 8.16
CA GLN A 145 -8.65 -14.55 9.07
C GLN A 145 -7.17 -14.32 9.35
N ARG A 146 -6.82 -14.44 10.63
CA ARG A 146 -5.45 -14.36 11.10
C ARG A 146 -4.67 -15.59 10.63
N ASN A 147 -3.36 -15.42 10.41
CA ASN A 147 -2.41 -16.49 10.06
C ASN A 147 -2.72 -17.21 8.73
N ILE A 148 -3.52 -16.60 7.85
CA ILE A 148 -3.76 -17.08 6.48
C ILE A 148 -3.06 -16.12 5.52
N SER A 149 -2.42 -16.69 4.50
CA SER A 149 -1.85 -15.91 3.40
C SER A 149 -2.94 -15.59 2.36
N TYR A 150 -2.87 -14.39 1.82
CA TYR A 150 -3.79 -13.88 0.82
C TYR A 150 -3.04 -13.56 -0.45
N ASN A 151 -3.74 -13.68 -1.59
CA ASN A 151 -3.24 -13.17 -2.86
C ASN A 151 -3.70 -11.72 -3.01
N ILE A 152 -2.76 -10.79 -2.96
CA ILE A 152 -3.03 -9.37 -2.82
C ILE A 152 -2.50 -8.64 -4.03
N GLU A 153 -3.37 -7.91 -4.71
CA GLU A 153 -2.99 -6.96 -5.73
C GLU A 153 -2.52 -5.67 -5.07
N VAL A 154 -1.31 -5.21 -5.42
CA VAL A 154 -0.73 -3.97 -4.89
C VAL A 154 -0.54 -2.95 -5.99
N ASN A 155 -1.05 -1.75 -5.73
CA ASN A 155 -1.02 -0.62 -6.63
C ASN A 155 -0.86 0.68 -5.83
N ALA A 156 -0.49 1.75 -6.51
CA ALA A 156 -0.35 3.05 -5.87
C ALA A 156 -0.64 4.23 -6.81
N TRP A 157 -0.92 5.38 -6.22
CA TRP A 157 -1.10 6.65 -6.90
C TRP A 157 0.02 7.62 -6.53
N ALA A 158 0.67 8.23 -7.53
CA ALA A 158 1.75 9.19 -7.28
C ALA A 158 1.30 10.66 -7.27
N TYR A 159 1.64 11.37 -6.19
CA TYR A 159 1.42 12.82 -6.09
C TYR A 159 2.50 13.61 -6.80
N ASN A 160 3.76 13.28 -6.52
CA ASN A 160 4.90 13.95 -7.13
C ASN A 160 6.04 12.96 -7.22
N LEU A 161 6.67 12.91 -8.38
CA LEU A 161 7.79 12.03 -8.64
C LEU A 161 8.97 12.85 -9.12
N GLU A 162 10.15 12.48 -8.64
CA GLU A 162 11.41 12.98 -9.16
C GLU A 162 12.34 11.82 -9.53
N GLN A 163 13.16 12.04 -10.55
CA GLN A 163 14.21 11.11 -10.93
C GLN A 163 15.37 11.27 -9.96
N VAL A 164 15.94 10.16 -9.51
CA VAL A 164 17.16 10.13 -8.72
C VAL A 164 18.26 9.31 -9.38
N PRO A 165 19.54 9.53 -8.99
CA PRO A 165 20.64 8.70 -9.46
C PRO A 165 20.48 7.23 -9.07
N ASP A 166 21.01 6.33 -9.91
CA ASP A 166 20.99 4.86 -9.76
C ASP A 166 21.64 4.38 -8.45
N LYS A 167 22.44 5.21 -7.79
CA LYS A 167 23.06 4.93 -6.50
C LYS A 167 23.18 6.24 -5.74
N GLU A 168 22.12 6.61 -5.05
CA GLU A 168 22.25 7.65 -4.05
C GLU A 168 22.84 6.96 -2.80
N THR A 169 24.03 7.39 -2.42
CA THR A 169 24.69 6.88 -1.21
C THR A 169 24.70 7.97 -0.17
N MET A 170 24.21 7.68 1.03
CA MET A 170 24.35 8.58 2.18
C MET A 170 25.55 8.14 3.01
N LEU A 171 26.49 9.06 3.25
CA LEU A 171 27.57 8.82 4.19
C LEU A 171 27.03 9.10 5.59
N ILE A 172 26.95 8.06 6.43
CA ILE A 172 26.68 8.25 7.86
C ILE A 172 28.01 8.33 8.58
N GLU A 173 28.30 9.52 9.12
CA GLU A 173 29.47 9.81 9.94
C GLU A 173 29.13 9.88 11.44
N ASP A 174 27.84 9.83 11.80
CA ASP A 174 27.41 9.87 13.20
C ASP A 174 27.78 8.57 13.94
N PRO A 175 28.67 8.62 14.96
CA PRO A 175 29.11 7.42 15.68
C PRO A 175 27.98 6.64 16.35
N ALA A 176 26.91 7.32 16.78
CA ALA A 176 25.77 6.67 17.42
C ALA A 176 24.95 5.86 16.40
N ALA A 177 24.66 6.45 15.23
CA ALA A 177 24.00 5.77 14.12
C ALA A 177 24.84 4.61 13.54
N ILE A 178 26.15 4.79 13.39
CA ILE A 178 27.08 3.73 12.95
C ILE A 178 27.03 2.55 13.92
N ARG A 179 27.18 2.82 15.23
CA ARG A 179 27.10 1.79 16.27
C ARG A 179 25.76 1.06 16.26
N HIS A 180 24.66 1.81 16.15
CA HIS A 180 23.32 1.22 16.14
C HIS A 180 23.10 0.31 14.93
N HIS A 181 23.50 0.77 13.74
CA HIS A 181 23.36 -0.01 12.50
C HIS A 181 24.22 -1.29 12.52
N ARG A 182 25.47 -1.21 12.97
CA ARG A 182 26.36 -2.37 13.10
C ARG A 182 25.86 -3.36 14.14
N ALA A 183 25.45 -2.87 15.30
CA ALA A 183 24.85 -3.69 16.35
C ALA A 183 23.60 -4.43 15.85
N LEU A 184 22.70 -3.72 15.17
CA LEU A 184 21.46 -4.29 14.63
C LEU A 184 21.75 -5.37 13.59
N ASN A 185 22.62 -5.10 12.61
CA ASN A 185 22.96 -6.08 11.58
C ASN A 185 23.66 -7.32 12.15
N ASP A 186 24.56 -7.15 13.12
CA ASP A 186 25.21 -8.27 13.81
C ASP A 186 24.21 -9.15 14.56
N ILE A 187 23.27 -8.52 15.27
CA ILE A 187 22.23 -9.22 16.04
C ILE A 187 21.30 -9.95 15.07
N LEU A 188 20.81 -9.28 14.03
CA LEU A 188 19.93 -9.90 13.04
C LEU A 188 20.66 -11.02 12.27
N SER A 189 21.93 -10.84 11.88
CA SER A 189 22.71 -11.88 11.21
C SER A 189 22.90 -13.12 12.09
N LYS A 190 23.07 -12.95 13.41
CA LYS A 190 23.19 -14.07 14.37
C LYS A 190 21.86 -14.79 14.60
N ASN A 191 20.73 -14.10 14.39
CA ASN A 191 19.38 -14.63 14.54
C ASN A 191 18.71 -14.95 13.18
N HIS A 192 19.51 -15.20 12.12
CA HIS A 192 19.00 -15.55 10.79
C HIS A 192 17.99 -14.55 10.19
N GLY A 193 18.12 -13.27 10.54
CA GLY A 193 17.21 -12.19 10.10
C GLY A 193 16.00 -11.99 11.01
N GLU A 194 15.77 -12.87 12.00
CA GLU A 194 14.69 -12.71 12.97
C GLU A 194 15.09 -11.73 14.07
N THR A 195 14.15 -10.87 14.47
CA THR A 195 14.37 -9.91 15.56
C THR A 195 14.14 -10.60 16.90
N PRO A 196 15.15 -10.70 17.78
CA PRO A 196 14.99 -11.35 19.08
C PRO A 196 14.17 -10.48 20.06
N ASP A 197 13.46 -11.12 20.98
CA ASP A 197 12.59 -10.44 21.97
C ASP A 197 13.36 -9.48 22.90
N ASP A 198 14.65 -9.72 23.11
CA ASP A 198 15.57 -8.93 23.93
C ASP A 198 16.48 -8.00 23.10
N LEU A 199 16.08 -7.66 21.86
CA LEU A 199 16.85 -6.82 20.93
C LEU A 199 17.42 -5.56 21.61
N GLN A 200 16.64 -4.89 22.44
CA GLN A 200 17.03 -3.62 23.05
C GLN A 200 18.16 -3.77 24.08
N ASP A 201 18.15 -4.88 24.83
CA ASP A 201 19.21 -5.23 25.77
C ASP A 201 20.48 -5.67 25.02
N GLN A 202 20.31 -6.42 23.91
CA GLN A 202 21.43 -6.82 23.05
C GLN A 202 22.09 -5.61 22.36
N LEU A 203 21.31 -4.65 21.87
CA LEU A 203 21.81 -3.40 21.28
C LEU A 203 22.58 -2.56 22.32
N ALA A 204 22.09 -2.51 23.56
CA ALA A 204 22.76 -1.79 24.64
C ALA A 204 24.11 -2.44 25.01
N ALA A 205 24.15 -3.77 25.05
CA ALA A 205 25.33 -4.57 25.40
C ALA A 205 26.35 -4.70 24.26
N TRP A 206 25.96 -4.45 23.01
CA TRP A 206 26.84 -4.59 21.85
C TRP A 206 28.02 -3.60 21.90
N GLN A 207 29.22 -4.11 21.63
CA GLN A 207 30.45 -3.31 21.50
C GLN A 207 31.15 -3.64 20.18
N PRO A 208 31.80 -2.64 19.55
CA PRO A 208 32.58 -2.86 18.34
C PRO A 208 33.69 -3.86 18.63
N SER A 209 33.90 -4.78 17.69
CA SER A 209 34.88 -5.84 17.79
C SER A 209 36.21 -5.47 17.12
N CYS A 210 36.17 -4.52 16.18
CA CYS A 210 37.33 -4.03 15.44
C CYS A 210 37.21 -2.52 15.10
N PRO A 211 38.33 -1.84 14.80
CA PRO A 211 38.31 -0.43 14.39
C PRO A 211 37.44 -0.15 13.15
N GLU A 212 37.28 -1.14 12.27
CA GLU A 212 36.41 -1.06 11.10
C GLU A 212 34.92 -0.92 11.46
N ASP A 213 34.51 -1.38 12.65
CA ASP A 213 33.13 -1.27 13.15
C ASP A 213 32.75 0.19 13.53
N GLU A 214 33.75 1.07 13.63
CA GLU A 214 33.58 2.50 13.96
C GLU A 214 33.71 3.41 12.72
N MET A 215 34.06 2.86 11.55
CA MET A 215 34.23 3.64 10.34
C MET A 215 32.88 4.13 9.75
N PRO A 216 32.86 5.30 9.08
CA PRO A 216 31.68 5.81 8.39
C PRO A 216 31.07 4.77 7.46
N VAL A 217 29.75 4.62 7.56
CA VAL A 217 29.01 3.65 6.74
C VAL A 217 28.48 4.39 5.52
N THR A 218 28.84 3.91 4.33
CA THR A 218 28.19 4.32 3.09
C THR A 218 26.93 3.50 2.94
N LEU A 219 25.77 4.11 3.19
CA LEU A 219 24.48 3.48 2.96
C LEU A 219 24.07 3.71 1.52
N ASP A 220 23.81 2.63 0.80
CA ASP A 220 23.15 2.69 -0.49
C ASP A 220 21.65 2.97 -0.26
N ILE A 221 21.27 4.24 -0.24
CA ILE A 221 19.87 4.63 -0.06
C ILE A 221 19.03 4.31 -1.30
N SER A 222 19.65 3.90 -2.42
CA SER A 222 18.93 3.28 -3.55
C SER A 222 18.31 1.93 -3.22
N LYS A 223 18.76 1.28 -2.13
CA LYS A 223 18.17 0.07 -1.55
C LYS A 223 17.26 0.35 -0.34
N MET A 224 17.11 1.60 0.08
CA MET A 224 16.25 1.96 1.22
C MET A 224 14.83 2.24 0.73
N VAL A 225 13.91 1.42 1.21
CA VAL A 225 12.57 1.31 0.64
C VAL A 225 11.55 1.66 1.70
N ALA A 226 10.72 2.64 1.34
CA ALA A 226 9.50 3.08 2.01
C ALA A 226 9.62 3.38 3.51
N TYR A 227 9.88 4.65 3.87
CA TYR A 227 9.55 5.13 5.21
C TYR A 227 8.01 5.26 5.30
N LEU A 228 7.39 4.24 5.88
CA LEU A 228 5.95 4.10 6.05
C LEU A 228 5.53 4.62 7.43
N TYR A 229 5.46 5.94 7.59
CA TYR A 229 4.71 6.52 8.70
C TYR A 229 4.08 7.83 8.24
N GLY A 230 2.76 7.82 8.01
CA GLY A 230 1.97 9.03 8.18
C GLY A 230 2.18 9.55 9.61
N GLU A 231 2.23 10.87 9.78
CA GLU A 231 2.40 11.48 11.11
C GLU A 231 1.25 11.13 12.08
N SER A 232 0.12 10.65 11.52
CA SER A 232 -1.11 10.31 12.23
C SER A 232 -1.51 8.85 11.98
N ILE A 233 -2.02 8.19 13.02
CA ILE A 233 -2.65 6.87 12.91
C ILE A 233 -3.82 6.92 11.93
N GLY A 234 -3.92 5.96 11.01
CA GLY A 234 -4.92 5.91 9.94
C GLY A 234 -4.44 6.42 8.58
N GLN A 235 -3.25 7.01 8.49
CA GLN A 235 -2.63 7.49 7.25
C GLN A 235 -1.40 6.66 6.85
N GLU A 236 -1.27 5.43 7.34
CA GLU A 236 -0.11 4.59 7.07
C GLU A 236 -0.04 4.10 5.61
N ASP A 237 -1.13 4.25 4.85
CA ASP A 237 -1.22 4.01 3.41
C ASP A 237 -0.63 5.14 2.54
N GLU A 238 -0.35 6.30 3.14
CA GLU A 238 0.45 7.38 2.56
C GLU A 238 1.93 7.13 2.82
N ALA A 239 2.69 6.91 1.75
CA ALA A 239 4.07 6.47 1.82
C ALA A 239 4.98 7.37 0.99
N TRP A 240 6.17 7.64 1.52
CA TRP A 240 7.28 8.05 0.68
C TRP A 240 7.99 6.80 0.17
N PHE A 241 8.35 6.74 -1.12
CA PHE A 241 9.07 5.60 -1.70
C PHE A 241 10.24 6.05 -2.57
N GLN A 242 11.17 5.12 -2.79
CA GLN A 242 12.17 5.16 -3.85
C GLN A 242 12.26 3.77 -4.49
N GLY A 243 12.37 3.70 -5.81
CA GLY A 243 12.45 2.43 -6.52
C GLY A 243 12.81 2.60 -8.00
N ASP A 244 13.14 1.49 -8.66
CA ASP A 244 13.51 1.48 -10.07
C ASP A 244 12.33 1.09 -10.97
N ILE A 245 12.22 1.79 -12.10
CA ILE A 245 11.18 1.54 -13.09
C ILE A 245 11.55 0.31 -13.91
N VAL A 246 10.78 -0.77 -13.75
CA VAL A 246 10.93 -2.02 -14.49
C VAL A 246 9.93 -2.15 -15.64
N GLY A 247 8.84 -1.39 -15.61
CA GLY A 247 7.82 -1.38 -16.66
C GLY A 247 7.21 0.00 -16.85
N LYS A 248 6.73 0.27 -18.07
CA LYS A 248 6.07 1.53 -18.43
C LYS A 248 4.97 1.25 -19.45
N THR A 249 3.75 1.63 -19.10
CA THR A 249 2.59 1.62 -20.00
C THR A 249 1.83 2.94 -19.87
N SER A 250 0.77 3.12 -20.65
CA SER A 250 -0.10 4.30 -20.59
C SER A 250 -1.55 3.88 -20.55
N SER A 251 -2.37 4.67 -19.86
CA SER A 251 -3.83 4.50 -19.81
C SER A 251 -4.53 5.84 -20.02
N VAL A 252 -5.80 5.78 -20.40
CA VAL A 252 -6.68 6.94 -20.49
C VAL A 252 -7.86 6.71 -19.56
N PHE A 253 -8.17 7.71 -18.75
CA PHE A 253 -9.31 7.68 -17.85
C PHE A 253 -10.01 9.03 -17.90
N MET A 254 -11.29 9.04 -18.26
CA MET A 254 -12.12 10.26 -18.37
C MET A 254 -11.40 11.37 -19.16
N ASP A 255 -10.91 11.02 -20.36
CA ASP A 255 -10.14 11.87 -21.27
C ASP A 255 -8.80 12.40 -20.74
N LYS A 256 -8.34 11.91 -19.58
CA LYS A 256 -7.03 12.24 -19.02
C LYS A 256 -6.07 11.08 -19.21
N LYS A 257 -4.84 11.40 -19.61
CA LYS A 257 -3.79 10.43 -19.85
C LYS A 257 -2.96 10.20 -18.59
N PHE A 258 -2.68 8.93 -18.32
CA PHE A 258 -1.85 8.47 -17.23
C PHE A 258 -0.71 7.63 -17.78
N ILE A 259 0.47 7.82 -17.20
CA ILE A 259 1.57 6.88 -17.33
C ILE A 259 1.50 5.92 -16.15
N LEU A 260 1.61 4.63 -16.44
CA LEU A 260 1.65 3.59 -15.43
C LEU A 260 3.09 3.07 -15.38
N TYR A 261 3.74 3.26 -14.24
CA TYR A 261 5.08 2.73 -13.98
C TYR A 261 4.96 1.48 -13.15
N ASP A 262 5.61 0.41 -13.59
CA ASP A 262 5.81 -0.76 -12.74
C ASP A 262 7.14 -0.54 -12.04
N VAL A 263 7.11 -0.42 -10.71
CA VAL A 263 8.24 0.00 -9.88
C VAL A 263 8.61 -1.12 -8.93
N ALA A 264 9.86 -1.55 -8.95
CA ALA A 264 10.40 -2.42 -7.92
C ALA A 264 10.71 -1.55 -6.70
N ILE A 265 9.90 -1.71 -5.65
CA ILE A 265 10.08 -0.98 -4.41
C ILE A 265 10.99 -1.73 -3.47
N MET A 266 10.80 -3.02 -3.16
CA MET A 266 11.67 -3.76 -2.22
C MET A 266 12.62 -4.69 -2.95
N ARG A 267 13.94 -4.57 -2.72
CA ARG A 267 14.97 -5.48 -3.23
C ARG A 267 15.85 -5.94 -2.07
N GLU A 268 15.47 -7.00 -1.36
CA GLU A 268 16.39 -7.65 -0.44
C GLU A 268 17.29 -8.63 -1.21
N GLU A 269 18.49 -8.86 -0.70
CA GLU A 269 19.40 -9.83 -1.29
C GLU A 269 18.81 -11.24 -1.13
N ASN A 270 18.55 -11.90 -2.26
CA ASN A 270 17.95 -13.24 -2.38
C ASN A 270 16.41 -13.33 -2.21
N SER A 271 15.66 -12.22 -2.27
CA SER A 271 14.19 -12.26 -2.36
C SER A 271 13.69 -11.77 -3.73
N GLN A 272 12.46 -12.17 -4.10
CA GLN A 272 11.81 -11.58 -5.27
C GLN A 272 11.48 -10.12 -4.98
N PRO A 273 11.72 -9.21 -5.93
CA PRO A 273 11.43 -7.82 -5.70
C PRO A 273 9.93 -7.59 -5.55
N VAL A 274 9.54 -6.75 -4.60
CA VAL A 274 8.14 -6.29 -4.51
C VAL A 274 7.93 -5.25 -5.59
N ILE A 275 7.11 -5.60 -6.59
CA ILE A 275 6.75 -4.71 -7.69
C ILE A 275 5.32 -4.22 -7.46
N LEU A 276 5.14 -2.91 -7.52
CA LEU A 276 3.80 -2.31 -7.57
C LEU A 276 3.60 -1.54 -8.87
N ARG A 277 2.33 -1.43 -9.28
CA ARG A 277 1.93 -0.54 -10.37
C ARG A 277 1.56 0.82 -9.81
N LEU A 278 2.21 1.85 -10.35
CA LEU A 278 2.07 3.23 -9.94
C LEU A 278 1.41 4.05 -11.06
N ALA A 279 0.27 4.69 -10.77
CA ALA A 279 -0.37 5.63 -11.69
C ALA A 279 0.17 7.05 -11.48
N TYR A 280 0.55 7.70 -12.59
CA TYR A 280 1.03 9.08 -12.59
C TYR A 280 0.43 9.88 -13.75
N PRO A 281 -0.16 11.07 -13.50
CA PRO A 281 -0.73 11.89 -14.57
C PRO A 281 0.32 12.28 -15.63
N GLU A 282 0.00 12.12 -16.92
CA GLU A 282 0.94 12.40 -18.03
C GLU A 282 1.36 13.87 -18.12
N ALA A 283 0.57 14.79 -17.55
CA ALA A 283 0.90 16.22 -17.49
C ALA A 283 2.21 16.54 -16.72
N LYS A 284 2.84 15.52 -16.12
CA LYS A 284 4.08 15.61 -15.36
C LYS A 284 5.25 14.96 -16.13
N ASN A 285 6.47 15.18 -15.66
CA ASN A 285 7.68 14.63 -16.26
C ASN A 285 7.56 13.11 -16.53
N GLN A 286 8.03 12.69 -17.71
CA GLN A 286 8.05 11.27 -18.05
C GLN A 286 9.40 10.64 -17.74
N PHE A 287 9.35 9.52 -17.03
CA PHE A 287 10.50 8.70 -16.69
C PHE A 287 10.62 7.52 -17.65
N LYS A 288 11.78 6.86 -17.64
CA LYS A 288 12.14 5.74 -18.51
C LYS A 288 12.42 4.50 -17.66
N ILE A 289 12.20 3.33 -18.27
CA ILE A 289 12.61 2.05 -17.69
C ILE A 289 14.12 2.09 -17.38
N GLY A 290 14.51 1.58 -16.22
CA GLY A 290 15.87 1.61 -15.68
C GLY A 290 16.24 2.88 -14.91
N GLN A 291 15.35 3.89 -14.85
CA GLN A 291 15.56 5.04 -13.98
C GLN A 291 15.02 4.78 -12.58
N TYR A 292 15.71 5.33 -11.58
CA TYR A 292 15.21 5.40 -10.23
C TYR A 292 14.35 6.64 -10.05
N ILE A 293 13.22 6.46 -9.38
CA ILE A 293 12.30 7.54 -9.02
C ILE A 293 12.00 7.46 -7.53
N ARG A 294 11.69 8.62 -6.95
CA ARG A 294 11.19 8.71 -5.58
C ARG A 294 10.06 9.72 -5.48
N GLY A 295 9.27 9.62 -4.41
CA GLY A 295 8.16 10.54 -4.18
C GLY A 295 7.17 10.06 -3.15
N ASN A 296 6.07 10.80 -3.02
CA ASN A 296 4.94 10.42 -2.18
C ASN A 296 3.90 9.67 -3.01
N ILE A 297 3.40 8.57 -2.44
CA ILE A 297 2.42 7.69 -3.05
C ILE A 297 1.34 7.31 -2.05
N TRP A 298 0.14 7.11 -2.57
CA TRP A 298 -0.96 6.49 -1.85
C TRP A 298 -1.09 5.02 -2.27
N ILE A 299 -0.85 4.09 -1.35
CA ILE A 299 -0.83 2.64 -1.62
C ILE A 299 -2.21 2.05 -1.41
N GLN A 300 -2.66 1.22 -2.35
CA GLN A 300 -3.92 0.49 -2.25
C GLN A 300 -3.72 -1.01 -2.44
N PHE A 301 -4.57 -1.77 -1.77
CA PHE A 301 -4.67 -3.21 -1.86
C PHE A 301 -6.04 -3.64 -2.40
N LYS A 302 -6.04 -4.72 -3.16
CA LYS A 302 -7.26 -5.49 -3.48
C LYS A 302 -7.00 -6.95 -3.18
N ILE A 303 -7.88 -7.54 -2.37
CA ILE A 303 -7.76 -8.94 -1.93
C ILE A 303 -8.92 -9.74 -2.52
N TYR A 304 -8.58 -10.72 -3.35
CA TYR A 304 -9.56 -11.55 -4.07
C TYR A 304 -9.57 -12.99 -3.58
N ASP A 305 -8.41 -13.53 -3.19
CA ASP A 305 -8.28 -14.96 -2.92
C ASP A 305 -7.47 -15.20 -1.63
N LYS A 306 -7.81 -16.31 -0.96
CA LYS A 306 -6.96 -16.91 0.08
C LYS A 306 -6.00 -17.86 -0.60
N ILE A 307 -4.77 -17.92 -0.11
CA ILE A 307 -3.81 -18.94 -0.51
C ILE A 307 -4.07 -20.13 0.42
N GLU A 308 -4.75 -21.15 -0.09
CA GLU A 308 -4.89 -22.42 0.61
C GLU A 308 -3.55 -23.17 0.54
N ASN A 309 -3.01 -23.52 1.72
CA ASN A 309 -1.84 -24.39 1.85
C ASN A 309 -2.22 -25.87 1.68
#